data_AF-A0A5C6FD61-F1
#
_entry.id   AF-A0A5C6FD61-F1
#
_cell.length_a   1.000
_cell.length_b   1.000
_cell.length_c   1.000
_cell.angle_alpha   90.00
_cell.angle_beta   90.00
_cell.angle_gamma   90.00
#
_symmetry.space_group_name_H-M   'P 1'
#
loop_
_entity.id
_entity.type
_entity.pdbx_description
1 polymer ?
#
loop_
_entity_poly.entity_id
_entity_poly.type
_entity_poly.pdbx_seq_one_letter_code
_entity_poly.pdbx_strand_id
1 'polypeptide(L)'
;MNETTTLRRDYGFLAIAALVIVNAIWLLLMPWVPAIAESTLRRFHLASSSFGVWAVQFPIPSMYNFANRTRVDALPPGLIDPILANPLSTNTDQRDAPERRYINHFPIRVLTFADTRWRNLHDGKDRWYELESTYRGQRIETRLHAKPDADVAGGFVLVRQSVKVTR
;
A
#
# COMPACT_ATOMS: atom_id res chain seq x y z
N MET A 1 42.35 -29.25 33.72
CA MET A 1 41.00 -29.73 33.37
C MET A 1 40.60 -29.02 32.10
N ASN A 2 40.55 -29.73 30.98
CA ASN A 2 40.10 -29.17 29.71
C ASN A 2 38.58 -29.34 29.64
N GLU A 3 37.84 -28.25 29.83
CA GLU A 3 36.41 -28.22 29.51
C GLU A 3 36.26 -28.28 27.99
N THR A 4 35.96 -29.47 27.47
CA THR A 4 35.44 -29.60 26.11
C THR A 4 34.01 -29.09 26.11
N THR A 5 33.84 -27.80 25.86
CA THR A 5 32.53 -27.21 25.57
C THR A 5 31.98 -27.88 24.30
N THR A 6 31.03 -28.80 24.47
CA THR A 6 30.31 -29.38 23.34
C THR A 6 29.46 -28.28 22.71
N LEU A 7 29.93 -27.73 21.59
CA LEU A 7 29.21 -26.78 20.74
C LEU A 7 27.89 -27.42 20.28
N ARG A 8 26.80 -27.11 20.98
CA ARG A 8 25.46 -27.51 20.59
C ARG A 8 25.05 -26.70 19.37
N ARG A 9 24.61 -27.36 18.30
CA ARG A 9 24.10 -26.69 17.09
C ARG A 9 22.93 -25.78 17.46
N ASP A 10 23.07 -24.50 17.16
CA ASP A 10 22.00 -23.52 17.30
C ASP A 10 21.13 -23.51 16.03
N TYR A 11 20.07 -24.31 16.06
CA TYR A 11 19.11 -24.37 14.96
C TYR A 11 18.32 -23.08 14.78
N GLY A 12 18.15 -22.27 15.84
CA GLY A 12 17.48 -20.97 15.76
C GLY A 12 18.32 -19.99 14.94
N PHE A 13 19.61 -19.90 15.24
CA PHE A 13 20.55 -19.11 14.46
C PHE A 13 20.59 -19.55 12.99
N LEU A 14 20.67 -20.86 12.73
CA LEU A 14 20.67 -21.39 11.37
C LEU A 14 19.38 -21.03 10.60
N ALA A 15 18.21 -21.09 11.26
CA ALA A 15 16.95 -20.71 10.65
C ALA A 15 16.88 -19.20 10.32
N ILE A 16 17.37 -18.34 11.23
CA ILE A 16 17.46 -16.89 10.99
C ILE A 16 18.42 -16.60 9.84
N ALA A 17 19.60 -17.22 9.82
CA ALA A 17 20.57 -17.06 8.75
C ALA A 17 20.00 -17.49 7.40
N ALA A 18 19.32 -18.64 7.35
CA ALA A 18 18.64 -19.11 6.14
C ALA A 18 17.57 -18.11 5.67
N LEU A 19 16.76 -17.57 6.58
CA LEU A 19 15.74 -16.57 6.26
C LEU A 19 16.37 -15.28 5.70
N VAL A 20 17.47 -14.81 6.28
CA VAL A 20 18.20 -13.64 5.78
C VAL A 20 18.72 -13.89 4.37
N ILE A 21 19.32 -15.06 4.09
CA ILE A 21 19.80 -15.43 2.76
C ILE A 21 18.65 -15.45 1.75
N VAL A 22 17.52 -16.08 2.09
CA VAL A 22 16.35 -16.14 1.20
C VAL A 22 15.81 -14.74 0.90
N ASN A 23 15.68 -13.88 1.92
CA ASN A 23 15.25 -12.49 1.72
C ASN A 23 16.23 -11.69 0.87
N ALA A 24 17.54 -11.86 1.07
CA ALA A 24 18.57 -11.21 0.27
C ALA A 24 18.48 -11.64 -1.20
N ILE A 25 18.35 -12.95 -1.47
CA ILE A 25 18.14 -13.48 -2.82
C ILE A 25 16.87 -12.90 -3.43
N TRP A 26 15.76 -12.84 -2.69
CA TRP A 26 14.51 -12.26 -3.18
C TRP A 26 14.65 -10.79 -3.58
N LEU A 27 15.26 -9.98 -2.72
CA LEU A 27 15.51 -8.56 -2.98
C LEU A 27 16.45 -8.35 -4.16
N LEU A 28 17.49 -9.19 -4.28
CA LEU A 28 18.37 -9.18 -5.44
C LEU A 28 17.57 -9.54 -6.69
N LEU A 29 16.73 -10.57 -6.71
CA LEU A 29 15.99 -10.94 -7.91
C LEU A 29 14.90 -9.94 -8.33
N MET A 30 14.42 -9.10 -7.42
CA MET A 30 13.32 -8.15 -7.64
C MET A 30 13.46 -7.26 -8.90
N PRO A 31 14.63 -6.69 -9.24
CA PRO A 31 14.79 -5.89 -10.46
C PRO A 31 14.73 -6.72 -11.74
N TRP A 32 15.16 -7.98 -11.70
CA TRP A 32 15.38 -8.80 -12.91
C TRP A 32 14.27 -9.79 -13.21
N VAL A 33 13.48 -10.18 -12.20
CA VAL A 33 12.42 -11.18 -12.34
C VAL A 33 11.05 -10.52 -12.19
N PRO A 34 10.30 -10.29 -13.29
CA PRO A 34 9.02 -9.59 -13.25
C PRO A 34 7.98 -10.20 -12.31
N ALA A 35 7.97 -11.53 -12.16
CA ALA A 35 7.06 -12.23 -11.26
C ALA A 35 7.34 -11.92 -9.77
N ILE A 36 8.61 -11.79 -9.39
CA ILE A 36 9.03 -11.44 -8.03
C ILE A 36 8.66 -9.97 -7.75
N ALA A 37 8.94 -9.08 -8.70
CA ALA A 37 8.49 -7.69 -8.64
C ALA A 37 6.97 -7.58 -8.47
N GLU A 38 6.18 -8.30 -9.28
CA GLU A 38 4.72 -8.25 -9.24
C GLU A 38 4.18 -8.80 -7.92
N SER A 39 4.69 -9.94 -7.46
CA SER A 39 4.30 -10.54 -6.19
C SER A 39 4.55 -9.57 -5.02
N THR A 40 5.72 -8.93 -5.01
CA THR A 40 6.08 -7.94 -3.99
C THR A 40 5.19 -6.70 -4.09
N LEU A 41 4.95 -6.19 -5.30
CA LEU A 41 4.07 -5.04 -5.54
C LEU A 41 2.63 -5.31 -5.07
N ARG A 42 2.09 -6.50 -5.36
CA ARG A 42 0.76 -6.95 -4.91
C ARG A 42 0.67 -7.06 -3.39
N ARG A 43 1.70 -7.59 -2.72
CA ARG A 43 1.76 -7.63 -1.25
C ARG A 43 1.63 -6.24 -0.66
N PHE A 44 2.42 -5.30 -1.19
CA PHE A 44 2.44 -3.92 -0.72
C PHE A 44 1.18 -3.13 -1.05
N HIS A 45 0.56 -3.42 -2.18
CA HIS A 45 -0.71 -2.80 -2.56
C HIS A 45 -1.92 -3.44 -1.86
N LEU A 46 -1.73 -4.50 -1.06
CA LEU A 46 -2.81 -5.36 -0.53
C LEU A 46 -3.75 -5.87 -1.64
N ALA A 47 -3.16 -6.29 -2.74
CA ALA A 47 -3.80 -6.84 -3.94
C ALA A 47 -3.38 -8.30 -4.21
N SER A 48 -2.79 -8.98 -3.22
CA SER A 48 -2.49 -10.41 -3.29
C SER A 48 -3.79 -11.23 -3.28
N SER A 49 -3.89 -12.22 -4.16
CA SER A 49 -5.04 -13.14 -4.25
C SER A 49 -5.02 -14.25 -3.20
N SER A 50 -3.88 -14.44 -2.51
CA SER A 50 -3.70 -15.50 -1.52
C SER A 50 -3.07 -14.94 -0.25
N PHE A 51 -3.68 -15.25 0.89
CA PHE A 51 -3.16 -14.91 2.21
C PHE A 51 -1.81 -15.58 2.47
N GLY A 52 -1.65 -16.86 2.09
CA GLY A 52 -0.39 -17.58 2.27
C GLY A 52 0.75 -16.91 1.51
N VAL A 53 0.53 -16.57 0.24
CA VAL A 53 1.52 -15.84 -0.60
C VAL A 53 1.83 -14.46 -0.02
N TRP A 54 0.84 -13.79 0.56
CA TRP A 54 1.05 -12.51 1.24
C TRP A 54 1.89 -12.68 2.53
N ALA A 55 1.58 -13.68 3.35
CA ALA A 55 2.18 -13.91 4.66
C ALA A 55 3.64 -14.35 4.57
N VAL A 56 4.00 -15.24 3.64
CA VAL A 56 5.40 -15.68 3.45
C VAL A 56 6.34 -14.55 3.09
N GLN A 57 5.81 -13.47 2.51
CA GLN A 57 6.57 -12.29 2.16
C GLN A 57 6.72 -11.31 3.32
N PHE A 58 6.08 -11.51 4.47
CA PHE A 58 6.14 -10.57 5.61
C PHE A 58 7.56 -10.22 6.08
N PRO A 59 8.53 -11.16 6.13
CA PRO A 59 9.92 -10.87 6.48
C PRO A 59 10.65 -9.96 5.48
N ILE A 60 10.13 -9.83 4.25
CA ILE A 60 10.73 -9.00 3.22
C ILE A 60 10.46 -7.53 3.57
N PRO A 61 11.53 -6.72 3.76
CA PRO A 61 11.38 -5.35 4.23
C PRO A 61 10.50 -4.55 3.28
N SER A 62 9.61 -3.73 3.87
CA SER A 62 8.63 -2.97 3.12
C SER A 62 9.21 -1.69 2.48
N MET A 63 10.48 -1.71 2.05
CA MET A 63 11.21 -0.49 1.70
C MET A 63 10.67 0.26 0.47
N TYR A 64 11.08 1.54 0.36
CA TYR A 64 10.83 2.60 -0.63
C TYR A 64 11.02 2.26 -2.12
N ASN A 65 11.05 0.99 -2.48
CA ASN A 65 11.24 0.55 -3.86
C ASN A 65 10.04 0.94 -4.74
N PHE A 66 8.88 1.21 -4.14
CA PHE A 66 7.65 1.51 -4.84
C PHE A 66 7.31 2.99 -4.80
N ALA A 67 7.01 3.55 -5.96
CA ALA A 67 6.36 4.84 -6.05
C ALA A 67 4.86 4.61 -5.79
N ASN A 68 4.45 4.87 -4.55
CA ASN A 68 3.06 4.81 -4.12
C ASN A 68 2.45 6.21 -4.14
N ARG A 69 1.25 6.33 -4.69
CA ARG A 69 0.51 7.57 -4.72
C ARG A 69 -0.94 7.37 -4.30
N THR A 70 -1.54 8.40 -3.71
CA THR A 70 -2.94 8.38 -3.29
C THR A 70 -3.65 9.65 -3.67
N ARG A 71 -4.89 9.52 -4.12
CA ARG A 71 -5.83 10.62 -4.34
C ARG A 71 -7.08 10.33 -3.53
N VAL A 72 -7.63 11.37 -2.88
CA VAL A 72 -8.86 11.27 -2.10
C VAL A 72 -9.78 12.38 -2.56
N ASP A 73 -10.99 12.01 -2.97
CA ASP A 73 -11.98 12.94 -3.49
C ASP A 73 -13.27 12.84 -2.69
N ALA A 74 -13.97 13.97 -2.59
CA ALA A 74 -15.32 14.04 -2.03
C ALA A 74 -16.42 13.70 -3.05
N LEU A 75 -16.06 13.54 -4.32
CA LEU A 75 -17.00 13.26 -5.42
C LEU A 75 -16.66 11.93 -6.12
N PRO A 76 -17.66 11.25 -6.71
CA PRO A 76 -17.43 10.07 -7.52
C PRO A 76 -16.48 10.35 -8.70
N PRO A 77 -15.62 9.40 -9.07
CA PRO A 77 -14.77 9.55 -10.25
C PRO A 77 -15.62 9.70 -11.52
N GLY A 78 -15.33 10.72 -12.32
CA GLY A 78 -16.03 10.99 -13.59
C GLY A 78 -17.29 11.85 -13.49
N LEU A 79 -17.67 12.32 -12.30
CA LEU A 79 -18.86 13.18 -12.13
C LEU A 79 -18.63 14.64 -12.53
N ILE A 80 -17.42 15.17 -12.33
CA ILE A 80 -17.03 16.52 -12.75
C ILE A 80 -15.66 16.46 -13.43
N ASP A 81 -15.55 17.06 -14.61
CA ASP A 81 -14.27 17.23 -15.30
C ASP A 81 -13.38 18.15 -14.45
N PRO A 82 -12.12 17.79 -14.09
CA PRO A 82 -11.28 18.60 -13.21
C PRO A 82 -11.13 20.06 -13.68
N ILE A 83 -11.23 20.29 -14.98
CA ILE A 83 -11.20 21.61 -15.63
C ILE A 83 -12.47 22.43 -15.29
N LEU A 84 -13.62 21.78 -15.20
CA LEU A 84 -14.90 22.42 -14.83
C LEU A 84 -15.04 22.60 -13.32
N ALA A 85 -14.39 21.74 -12.53
CA ALA A 85 -14.40 21.84 -11.07
C ALA A 85 -13.61 23.06 -10.56
N ASN A 86 -12.61 23.56 -11.31
CA ASN A 86 -11.80 24.69 -10.85
C ASN A 86 -11.16 25.53 -11.99
N PRO A 87 -11.96 26.31 -12.75
CA PRO A 87 -11.42 27.15 -13.82
C PRO A 87 -10.66 28.40 -13.33
N LEU A 88 -10.64 28.71 -12.02
CA LEU A 88 -10.13 29.97 -11.46
C LEU A 88 -9.44 29.84 -10.07
N SER A 89 -8.83 28.70 -9.69
CA SER A 89 -8.08 28.62 -8.41
C SER A 89 -6.79 29.43 -8.45
N THR A 90 -6.88 30.73 -8.20
CA THR A 90 -5.77 31.65 -7.89
C THR A 90 -5.65 31.94 -6.38
N ASN A 91 -6.44 31.28 -5.53
CA ASN A 91 -6.36 31.42 -4.08
C ASN A 91 -5.58 30.25 -3.45
N THR A 92 -4.33 30.55 -3.07
CA THR A 92 -3.59 30.22 -1.82
C THR A 92 -3.93 29.05 -0.89
N ASP A 93 -4.74 28.08 -1.28
CA ASP A 93 -4.83 26.77 -0.61
C ASP A 93 -4.58 25.67 -1.64
N GLN A 94 -3.30 25.41 -1.88
CA GLN A 94 -2.74 24.32 -2.69
C GLN A 94 -3.08 22.91 -2.13
N ARG A 95 -4.09 22.81 -1.25
CA ARG A 95 -4.61 21.57 -0.64
C ARG A 95 -5.75 20.93 -1.44
N ASP A 96 -6.39 21.70 -2.33
CA ASP A 96 -7.68 21.31 -2.93
C ASP A 96 -7.64 20.96 -4.42
N ALA A 97 -6.47 20.96 -5.06
CA ALA A 97 -6.30 20.25 -6.32
C ALA A 97 -6.11 18.75 -6.01
N PRO A 98 -6.85 17.82 -6.67
CA PRO A 98 -6.72 16.39 -6.41
C PRO A 98 -5.48 15.84 -7.11
N GLU A 99 -4.30 16.37 -6.79
CA GLU A 99 -3.05 15.82 -7.25
C GLU A 99 -2.73 14.57 -6.43
N ARG A 100 -2.29 13.51 -7.12
CA ARG A 100 -1.87 12.26 -6.50
C ARG A 100 -0.66 12.50 -5.60
N ARG A 101 -0.87 12.41 -4.28
CA ARG A 101 0.20 12.62 -3.29
C ARG A 101 1.06 11.38 -3.15
N TYR A 102 2.37 11.56 -3.15
CA TYR A 102 3.31 10.46 -2.86
C TYR A 102 3.27 10.10 -1.38
N ILE A 103 3.38 8.80 -1.14
CA ILE A 103 3.53 8.25 0.20
C ILE A 103 4.61 7.19 0.20
N ASN A 104 5.35 7.11 1.29
CA ASN A 104 6.41 6.14 1.51
C ASN A 104 5.93 4.86 2.22
N HIS A 105 4.62 4.65 2.30
CA HIS A 105 4.01 3.55 3.04
C HIS A 105 3.05 2.75 2.16
N PHE A 106 2.52 1.64 2.69
CA PHE A 106 1.41 0.91 2.07
C PHE A 106 0.26 1.87 1.76
N PRO A 107 -0.26 1.90 0.52
CA PRO A 107 -1.23 2.91 0.13
C PRO A 107 -2.55 2.84 0.88
N ILE A 108 -2.94 1.65 1.35
CA ILE A 108 -4.12 1.50 2.20
C ILE A 108 -4.01 2.29 3.50
N ARG A 109 -2.79 2.64 3.97
CA ARG A 109 -2.61 3.31 5.27
C ARG A 109 -3.37 4.64 5.36
N VAL A 110 -3.61 5.28 4.22
CA VAL A 110 -4.39 6.52 4.14
C VAL A 110 -5.80 6.37 4.73
N LEU A 111 -6.32 5.13 4.77
CA LEU A 111 -7.64 4.76 5.29
C LEU A 111 -7.61 4.21 6.72
N THR A 112 -6.50 3.59 7.13
CA THR A 112 -6.44 2.81 8.37
C THR A 112 -5.73 3.53 9.52
N PHE A 113 -4.85 4.51 9.25
CA PHE A 113 -4.06 5.20 10.28
C PHE A 113 -4.58 6.60 10.62
N ALA A 114 -4.37 7.00 11.88
CA ALA A 114 -5.10 8.06 12.57
C ALA A 114 -5.15 9.43 11.86
N ASP A 115 -4.02 10.04 11.48
CA ASP A 115 -4.02 11.40 10.90
C ASP A 115 -4.77 11.47 9.56
N THR A 116 -4.41 10.59 8.62
CA THR A 116 -5.03 10.54 7.30
C THR A 116 -6.49 10.10 7.37
N ARG A 117 -6.80 9.11 8.22
CA ARG A 117 -8.17 8.64 8.45
C ARG A 117 -9.03 9.75 9.02
N TRP A 118 -8.56 10.42 10.08
CA TRP A 118 -9.27 11.54 10.69
C TRP A 118 -9.51 12.64 9.67
N ARG A 119 -8.46 13.14 9.02
CA ARG A 119 -8.58 14.23 8.03
C ARG A 119 -9.62 13.95 6.95
N ASN A 120 -9.67 12.72 6.43
CA ASN A 120 -10.54 12.39 5.31
C ASN A 120 -11.95 11.93 5.72
N LEU A 121 -12.10 11.30 6.89
CA LEU A 121 -13.32 10.58 7.27
C LEU A 121 -13.98 11.09 8.57
N HIS A 122 -13.39 12.02 9.33
CA HIS A 122 -13.99 12.48 10.60
C HIS A 122 -15.36 13.16 10.44
N ASP A 123 -15.64 13.74 9.27
CA ASP A 123 -16.88 14.46 8.99
C ASP A 123 -18.05 13.54 8.62
N GLY A 124 -17.84 12.22 8.60
CA GLY A 124 -18.91 11.26 8.34
C GLY A 124 -19.43 11.32 6.90
N LYS A 125 -18.60 11.73 5.93
CA LYS A 125 -18.99 11.83 4.51
C LYS A 125 -18.37 10.74 3.67
N ASP A 126 -18.99 10.50 2.51
CA ASP A 126 -18.42 9.66 1.47
C ASP A 126 -17.06 10.18 1.00
N ARG A 127 -16.15 9.24 0.74
CA ARG A 127 -14.85 9.51 0.15
C ARG A 127 -14.48 8.45 -0.87
N TRP A 128 -13.99 8.90 -2.01
CA TRP A 128 -13.43 8.07 -3.07
C TRP A 128 -11.92 8.12 -3.00
N TYR A 129 -11.30 6.95 -3.03
CA TYR A 129 -9.85 6.80 -2.95
C TYR A 129 -9.35 6.17 -4.23
N GLU A 130 -8.33 6.77 -4.81
CA GLU A 130 -7.51 6.14 -5.83
C GLU A 130 -6.12 5.88 -5.26
N LEU A 131 -5.77 4.61 -5.20
CA LEU A 131 -4.48 4.13 -4.73
C LEU A 131 -3.67 3.66 -5.94
N GLU A 132 -2.40 4.04 -5.99
CA GLU A 132 -1.47 3.63 -7.03
C GLU A 132 -0.18 3.11 -6.40
N SER A 133 0.35 2.02 -6.94
CA SER A 133 1.72 1.55 -6.68
C SER A 133 2.39 1.22 -8.01
N THR A 134 3.62 1.69 -8.19
CA THR A 134 4.40 1.46 -9.41
C THR A 134 5.80 0.94 -9.12
N TYR A 135 6.29 0.07 -9.99
CA TYR A 135 7.63 -0.49 -9.95
C TYR A 135 8.09 -0.96 -11.33
N ARG A 136 9.19 -0.41 -11.86
CA ARG A 136 9.86 -0.89 -13.09
C ARG A 136 8.87 -1.25 -14.23
N GLY A 137 7.98 -0.32 -14.58
CA GLY A 137 6.97 -0.50 -15.63
C GLY A 137 5.66 -1.15 -15.17
N GLN A 138 5.68 -1.89 -14.06
CA GLN A 138 4.48 -2.48 -13.48
C GLN A 138 3.70 -1.45 -12.66
N ARG A 139 2.37 -1.52 -12.74
CA ARG A 139 1.45 -0.60 -12.05
C ARG A 139 0.24 -1.35 -11.52
N ILE A 140 -0.11 -1.07 -10.27
CA ILE A 140 -1.38 -1.49 -9.67
C ILE A 140 -2.15 -0.24 -9.26
N GLU A 141 -3.41 -0.16 -9.69
CA GLU A 141 -4.35 0.86 -9.28
C GLU A 141 -5.55 0.22 -8.58
N THR A 142 -5.91 0.73 -7.42
CA THR A 142 -7.12 0.32 -6.70
C THR A 142 -8.02 1.52 -6.46
N ARG A 143 -9.31 1.36 -6.79
CA ARG A 143 -10.35 2.34 -6.44
C ARG A 143 -11.19 1.82 -5.29
N LEU A 144 -11.37 2.66 -4.28
CA LEU A 144 -12.14 2.34 -3.08
C LEU A 144 -13.15 3.45 -2.81
N HIS A 145 -14.30 3.08 -2.26
CA HIS A 145 -15.31 4.00 -1.74
C HIS A 145 -15.48 3.72 -0.26
N ALA A 146 -15.17 4.72 0.58
CA ALA A 146 -15.50 4.70 1.99
C ALA A 146 -16.87 5.35 2.19
N LYS A 147 -17.83 4.54 2.65
CA LYS A 147 -19.19 4.98 3.01
C LYS A 147 -19.31 5.02 4.53
N PRO A 148 -19.92 6.06 5.12
CA PRO A 148 -20.27 6.05 6.54
C PRO A 148 -21.09 4.80 6.87
N ASP A 149 -20.76 4.16 7.99
CA ASP A 149 -21.51 3.01 8.49
C ASP A 149 -22.69 3.52 9.34
N ALA A 150 -23.91 3.12 8.98
CA ALA A 150 -25.11 3.52 9.72
C ALA A 150 -25.22 2.81 11.09
N ASP A 151 -24.61 1.63 11.22
CA ASP A 151 -24.72 0.80 12.42
C ASP A 151 -23.61 1.09 13.43
N VAL A 152 -22.54 1.79 13.01
CA VAL A 152 -21.36 2.08 13.83
C VAL A 152 -21.01 3.57 13.76
N ALA A 153 -21.22 4.30 14.86
CA ALA A 153 -20.87 5.71 14.93
C ALA A 153 -19.37 5.95 14.66
N GLY A 154 -19.05 6.74 13.64
CA GLY A 154 -17.66 6.97 13.18
C GLY A 154 -17.03 5.78 12.44
N GLY A 155 -17.83 4.74 12.16
CA GLY A 155 -17.49 3.59 11.34
C GLY A 155 -17.63 3.89 9.85
N PHE A 156 -16.94 3.09 9.04
CA PHE A 156 -16.99 3.18 7.58
C PHE A 156 -16.97 1.81 6.95
N VAL A 157 -17.81 1.61 5.93
CA VAL A 157 -17.76 0.47 5.03
C VAL A 157 -16.85 0.81 3.85
N LEU A 158 -15.79 0.02 3.68
CA LEU A 158 -14.86 0.14 2.55
C LEU A 158 -15.28 -0.78 1.42
N VAL A 159 -15.78 -0.20 0.33
CA VAL A 159 -16.16 -0.92 -0.88
C VAL A 159 -15.04 -0.80 -1.90
N ARG A 160 -14.40 -1.92 -2.23
CA ARG A 160 -13.43 -1.98 -3.32
C ARG A 160 -14.16 -2.03 -4.67
N GLN A 161 -13.97 -1.00 -5.48
CA GLN A 161 -14.64 -0.86 -6.77
C GLN A 161 -13.88 -1.58 -7.88
N SER A 162 -12.55 -1.45 -7.91
CA SER A 162 -11.73 -2.09 -8.92
C SER A 162 -10.27 -2.24 -8.46
N VAL A 163 -9.60 -3.22 -9.07
CA VAL A 163 -8.13 -3.39 -9.02
C VAL A 163 -7.67 -3.60 -10.46
N LYS A 164 -6.86 -2.67 -10.97
CA LYS A 164 -6.28 -2.74 -12.31
C LYS A 164 -4.79 -3.02 -12.20
N VAL A 165 -4.31 -4.00 -12.95
CA VAL A 165 -2.89 -4.35 -13.03
C VAL A 165 -2.42 -4.11 -14.45
N THR A 166 -1.32 -3.40 -14.61
CA THR A 166 -0.69 -3.10 -15.91
C THR A 166 0.77 -3.52 -15.85
N ARG A 167 1.24 -4.17 -16.91
CA ARG A 167 2.59 -4.70 -17.07
C ARG A 167 3.29 -4.00 -18.22
#